data_AF-A0A6I1FCB0-F1
#
_entry.id   AF-A0A6I1FCB0-F1
#
_cell.length_a   1.000
_cell.length_b   1.000
_cell.length_c   1.000
_cell.angle_alpha   90.00
_cell.angle_beta   90.00
_cell.angle_gamma   90.00
#
_symmetry.space_group_name_H-M   'P 1'
#
loop_
_entity.id
_entity.type
_entity.pdbx_description
1 polymer ?
#
loop_
_entity_poly.entity_id
_entity_poly.type
_entity_poly.pdbx_seq_one_letter_code
_entity_poly.pdbx_strand_id
1 'polypeptide(L)' 'MNNRTSFIYAILFLFLPVIYLISFFSIKYIIQQGDLKVIATDCFSILGIYYILISLVFSFKLKKIKLKDM' A
#
# COMPACT_ATOMS: atom_id res chain seq x y z
N MET A 1 8.68 -5.69 19.53
CA MET A 1 7.67 -4.93 18.74
C MET A 1 6.30 -5.39 19.22
N ASN A 2 5.44 -4.51 19.72
CA ASN A 2 4.14 -4.89 20.28
C ASN A 2 3.29 -5.62 19.21
N ASN A 3 2.61 -6.71 19.55
CA ASN A 3 1.86 -7.56 18.60
C ASN A 3 0.85 -6.73 17.79
N ARG A 4 0.32 -5.66 18.39
CA ARG A 4 -0.62 -4.72 17.75
C ARG A 4 0.01 -3.91 16.60
N THR A 5 1.24 -3.43 16.74
CA THR A 5 1.90 -2.66 15.66
C THR A 5 2.28 -3.55 14.49
N SER A 6 2.67 -4.80 14.75
CA SER A 6 2.95 -5.78 13.70
C SER A 6 1.70 -6.10 12.87
N PHE A 7 0.53 -6.23 13.52
CA PHE A 7 -0.74 -6.48 12.84
C PHE A 7 -1.19 -5.30 11.99
N ILE A 8 -1.07 -4.07 12.50
CA ILE A 8 -1.35 -2.84 11.75
C ILE A 8 -0.45 -2.77 10.50
N TYR A 9 0.84 -3.10 10.65
CA TYR A 9 1.78 -3.13 9.54
C TYR A 9 1.35 -4.13 8.46
N ALA A 10 0.95 -5.34 8.85
CA ALA A 10 0.47 -6.36 7.94
C ALA A 10 -0.81 -5.92 7.19
N ILE A 11 -1.75 -5.26 7.87
CA ILE A 11 -2.96 -4.74 7.22
C ILE A 11 -2.61 -3.68 6.18
N LEU A 12 -1.77 -2.71 6.53
CA LEU A 12 -1.39 -1.61 5.64
C LEU A 12 -0.54 -2.07 4.46
N PHE A 13 0.45 -2.94 4.67
CA PHE A 13 1.38 -3.34 3.61
C PHE A 13 0.91 -4.54 2.78
N LEU A 14 -0.07 -5.32 3.25
CA LEU A 14 -0.45 -6.57 2.61
C LEU A 14 -1.93 -6.61 2.26
N PHE A 15 -2.82 -6.45 3.25
CA PHE A 15 -4.25 -6.57 3.01
C PHE A 15 -4.81 -5.42 2.16
N LEU A 16 -4.48 -4.18 2.50
CA LEU A 16 -4.97 -3.01 1.78
C LEU A 16 -4.57 -3.01 0.29
N PRO A 17 -3.29 -3.21 -0.07
CA PRO A 17 -2.89 -3.25 -1.48
C PRO A 17 -3.48 -4.45 -2.22
N VAL A 18 -3.65 -5.61 -1.59
CA VAL A 18 -4.28 -6.79 -2.21
C VAL A 18 -5.77 -6.53 -2.51
N ILE A 19 -6.50 -5.97 -1.55
CA ILE A 19 -7.92 -5.60 -1.74
C ILE A 19 -8.05 -4.55 -2.86
N TYR A 20 -7.16 -3.57 -2.88
CA TYR A 20 -7.11 -2.56 -3.94
C TYR A 20 -6.87 -3.20 -5.31
N LEU A 21 -5.91 -4.13 -5.41
CA LEU A 21 -5.57 -4.84 -6.64
C LEU A 21 -6.79 -5.59 -7.20
N ILE A 22 -7.45 -6.38 -6.35
CA ILE A 22 -8.65 -7.15 -6.74
C ILE A 22 -9.78 -6.22 -7.17
N SER A 23 -10.02 -5.14 -6.43
CA SER A 23 -11.10 -4.20 -6.74
C SER A 23 -10.84 -3.45 -8.05
N PHE A 24 -9.62 -2.96 -8.24
CA PHE A 24 -9.22 -2.22 -9.43
C PHE A 24 -9.25 -3.09 -10.69
N PHE A 25 -8.73 -4.31 -10.59
CA PHE A 25 -8.84 -5.27 -11.70
C PHE A 25 -10.28 -5.61 -12.00
N SER A 26 -11.11 -5.89 -10.99
CA SER A 26 -12.53 -6.19 -11.19
C SER A 26 -13.25 -5.06 -11.93
N ILE A 27 -13.03 -3.80 -11.52
CA ILE A 27 -13.65 -2.64 -12.16
C ILE A 27 -13.14 -2.44 -13.59
N LYS A 28 -11.83 -2.36 -13.80
CA LYS A 28 -11.27 -2.03 -15.12
C LYS A 28 -11.41 -3.18 -16.13
N TYR A 29 -11.32 -4.43 -15.68
CA TYR A 29 -11.46 -5.59 -16.56
C TYR A 29 -12.92 -5.83 -16.96
N ILE A 30 -13.85 -5.78 -16.00
CA ILE A 30 -15.26 -6.09 -16.25
C ILE A 30 -15.98 -4.94 -16.94
N ILE A 31 -15.73 -3.68 -16.54
CA ILE A 31 -16.53 -2.53 -16.98
C ILE A 31 -15.91 -1.83 -18.20
N GLN A 32 -14.59 -1.68 -18.24
CA GLN A 32 -13.92 -0.88 -19.27
C GLN A 32 -13.37 -1.71 -20.43
N GLN A 33 -13.39 -3.05 -20.35
CA GLN A 33 -12.73 -3.95 -21.32
C GLN A 33 -11.32 -3.46 -21.69
N GLY A 34 -10.63 -2.88 -20.72
CA GLY A 34 -9.33 -2.26 -20.93
C GLY A 34 -8.27 -3.33 -21.19
N ASP A 35 -7.29 -2.97 -22.00
CA ASP A 35 -6.17 -3.86 -22.31
C ASP A 35 -5.45 -4.27 -21.02
N LEU A 36 -5.26 -5.57 -20.79
CA LEU A 36 -4.74 -6.12 -19.52
C LEU A 36 -3.40 -5.49 -19.14
N LYS A 37 -2.57 -5.20 -20.15
CA LYS A 37 -1.26 -4.57 -19.98
C LYS A 37 -1.36 -3.15 -19.42
N VAL A 38 -2.34 -2.37 -19.89
CA VAL A 38 -2.57 -1.00 -19.42
C VAL A 38 -3.09 -1.02 -17.99
N ILE A 39 -4.07 -1.90 -17.71
CA ILE A 39 -4.65 -2.07 -16.37
C ILE A 39 -3.57 -2.46 -15.35
N ALA A 40 -2.72 -3.42 -15.69
CA ALA A 40 -1.61 -3.84 -14.82
C ALA A 40 -0.64 -2.69 -14.56
N THR A 41 -0.25 -1.95 -15.60
CA THR A 41 0.72 -0.85 -15.48
C THR A 41 0.19 0.30 -14.62
N ASP A 42 -1.08 0.67 -14.81
CA ASP A 42 -1.77 1.66 -13.97
C ASP A 42 -1.81 1.20 -12.51
N CYS A 43 -2.19 -0.07 -12.30
CA CYS A 43 -2.34 -0.64 -10.96
C CYS A 43 -1.00 -0.69 -10.21
N PHE A 44 0.07 -1.16 -10.86
CA PHE A 44 1.41 -1.20 -10.27
C PHE A 44 1.99 0.21 -10.04
N SER A 45 1.69 1.19 -10.91
CA SER A 45 2.12 2.57 -10.69
C SER A 45 1.49 3.17 -9.42
N ILE A 46 0.18 3.01 -9.23
CA ILE A 46 -0.49 3.49 -8.02
C ILE A 46 -0.01 2.74 -6.78
N LEU A 47 0.18 1.43 -6.86
CA LEU A 47 0.75 0.66 -5.74
C LEU A 47 2.17 1.12 -5.39
N GLY A 48 3.00 1.41 -6.37
CA GLY A 48 4.34 1.96 -6.15
C GLY A 48 4.31 3.28 -5.40
N ILE A 49 3.45 4.22 -5.84
CA ILE A 49 3.26 5.51 -5.16
C ILE A 49 2.75 5.30 -3.72
N TYR A 50 1.78 4.41 -3.54
CA TYR A 50 1.23 4.06 -2.23
C TYR A 50 2.31 3.56 -1.25
N TYR A 51 3.19 2.66 -1.69
CA TYR A 51 4.28 2.16 -0.86
C TYR A 51 5.31 3.23 -0.52
N ILE A 52 5.63 4.13 -1.45
CA ILE A 52 6.55 5.26 -1.20
C ILE A 52 5.97 6.16 -0.11
N LEU A 53 4.68 6.52 -0.21
CA LEU A 53 4.01 7.38 0.77
C LEU A 53 3.97 6.75 2.16
N ILE A 54 3.61 5.47 2.25
CA ILE A 54 3.57 4.78 3.55
C ILE A 54 4.97 4.63 4.15
N SER A 55 5.97 4.34 3.32
CA SER A 55 7.35 4.25 3.76
C SER A 55 7.85 5.58 4.31
N LEU A 56 7.50 6.70 3.67
CA LEU A 56 7.77 8.05 4.19
C LEU A 56 7.09 8.28 5.54
N VAL A 57 5.78 8.03 5.64
CA VAL A 57 5.02 8.22 6.89
C VAL A 57 5.62 7.41 8.05
N PHE A 58 5.98 6.14 7.81
CA PHE A 58 6.61 5.30 8.83
C PHE A 58 8.03 5.76 9.19
N SER A 59 8.81 6.22 8.22
CA SER A 59 10.15 6.78 8.45
C SER A 59 10.09 8.00 9.39
N PHE A 60 9.14 8.93 9.17
CA PHE A 60 8.96 10.08 10.07
C PHE A 60 8.47 9.68 11.47
N LYS A 61 7.60 8.66 11.56
CA LYS A 61 7.06 8.17 12.84
C LYS A 61 8.13 7.48 13.69
N LEU A 62 9.05 6.73 13.08
CA LEU A 62 10.18 6.09 13.75
C LEU A 62 11.20 7.13 14.27
N LYS A 63 11.42 8.22 13.54
CA LYS A 63 12.34 9.29 13.95
C LYS A 63 11.89 10.01 15.23
N LYS A 64 10.57 10.15 15.43
CA LYS A 64 10.00 10.76 16.65
C LYS A 64 10.16 9.92 17.92
N ILE A 65 10.28 8.59 17.79
CA ILE A 65 10.47 7.68 18.93
C ILE A 65 11.93 7.73 19.40
N LYS A 66 12.89 7.72 18.47
CA LYS A 66 14.33 7.71 18.80
C LYS A 66 14.86 9.01 19.42
N LEU A 67 14.17 10.14 19.25
CA LEU A 67 14.60 11.45 19.77
C LEU A 67 14.05 11.77 21.17
N LYS A 68 13.09 10.99 21.68
CA LYS A 68 12.53 11.18 23.03
C LYS A 68 13.24 10.34 24.10
N ASP A 69 14.00 9.33 23.67
CA ASP A 69 14.78 8.42 24.52
C ASP A 69 16.29 8.72 24.49
N MET A 70 16.69 9.91 24.02
CA MET A 70 18.06 10.44 24.12
C MET A 70 18.11 11.62 25.08
#